data_AF-A0A657B4B2-F1
#
_entry.id   AF-A0A657B4B2-F1
#
_cell.length_a   1.000
_cell.length_b   1.000
_cell.length_c   1.000
_cell.angle_alpha   90.00
_cell.angle_beta   90.00
_cell.angle_gamma   90.00
#
_symmetry.space_group_name_H-M   'P 1'
#
loop_
_entity.id
_entity.type
_entity.pdbx_description
1 polymer ?
#
loop_
_entity_poly.entity_id
_entity_poly.type
_entity_poly.pdbx_seq_one_letter_code
_entity_poly.pdbx_strand_id
1 'polypeptide(L)'
;MSIFDVMLALCTLLCSLVAGLLFAYAIVIMPGIKNLEDKQFIKAFQVTDRVIQDNHPVFLFVWVGSAISLIFCAFTGFSKLQGLDFFLLLSVTAAYLAGVQISTIAIHLSL
;
A
#
# COMPACT_ATOMS: atom_id res chain seq x y z
N MET A 1 2.24 -10.02 24.50
CA MET A 1 2.26 -10.06 23.02
C MET A 1 3.69 -10.20 22.57
N SER A 2 3.96 -11.10 21.62
CA SER A 2 5.29 -11.22 21.02
C SER A 2 5.51 -10.11 19.99
N ILE A 3 6.76 -9.85 19.62
CA ILE A 3 7.11 -8.88 18.57
C ILE A 3 6.41 -9.26 17.25
N PHE A 4 6.32 -10.56 16.95
CA PHE A 4 5.60 -11.07 15.79
C PHE A 4 4.13 -10.68 15.79
N ASP A 5 3.41 -10.84 16.91
CA ASP A 5 1.98 -10.50 17.00
C ASP A 5 1.74 -9.00 16.77
N VAL A 6 2.64 -8.15 17.28
CA VAL A 6 2.58 -6.69 17.08
C VAL A 6 2.85 -6.34 15.61
N MET A 7 3.87 -6.95 14.99
CA MET A 7 4.18 -6.72 13.58
C MET A 7 3.06 -7.20 12.66
N LEU A 8 2.47 -8.36 12.97
CA LEU A 8 1.34 -8.91 12.22
C LEU A 8 0.13 -7.97 12.28
N ALA A 9 -0.25 -7.53 13.48
CA ALA A 9 -1.35 -6.58 13.65
C ALA A 9 -1.08 -5.25 12.91
N LEU A 10 0.16 -4.73 13.02
CA LEU A 10 0.56 -3.49 12.38
C LEU A 10 0.56 -3.61 10.84
N CYS A 11 1.13 -4.67 10.28
CA CYS A 11 1.17 -4.86 8.83
C CYS A 11 -0.24 -5.09 8.27
N THR A 12 -1.08 -5.88 8.96
CA THR A 12 -2.49 -6.04 8.56
C THR A 12 -3.21 -4.69 8.53
N LEU A 13 -3.09 -3.87 9.58
CA LEU A 13 -3.73 -2.57 9.64
C LEU A 13 -3.25 -1.64 8.52
N LEU A 14 -1.93 -1.52 8.32
CA LEU A 14 -1.38 -0.62 7.31
C LEU A 14 -1.68 -1.10 5.89
N CYS A 15 -1.56 -2.40 5.61
CA CYS A 15 -1.94 -2.96 4.31
C CYS A 15 -3.44 -2.80 4.02
N SER A 16 -4.31 -2.99 5.01
CA SER A 16 -5.76 -2.75 4.85
C SER A 16 -6.08 -1.28 4.58
N LEU A 17 -5.36 -0.34 5.21
CA LEU A 17 -5.54 1.08 4.96
C LEU A 17 -5.10 1.47 3.55
N VAL A 18 -3.97 0.93 3.07
CA VAL A 18 -3.53 1.09 1.67
C VAL A 18 -4.54 0.48 0.70
N ALA A 19 -5.04 -0.72 0.98
CA ALA A 19 -6.04 -1.37 0.14
C ALA A 19 -7.34 -0.55 0.06
N GLY A 20 -7.82 -0.02 1.19
CA GLY A 20 -9.00 0.84 1.22
C GLY A 20 -8.81 2.13 0.44
N LEU A 21 -7.63 2.76 0.55
CA LEU A 21 -7.28 3.94 -0.23
C LEU A 21 -7.32 3.64 -1.74
N LEU A 22 -6.60 2.62 -2.20
CA LEU A 22 -6.55 2.25 -3.62
C LEU A 22 -7.93 1.85 -4.16
N PHE A 23 -8.70 1.10 -3.37
CA PHE A 23 -10.05 0.68 -3.74
C PHE A 23 -11.00 1.87 -3.90
N ALA A 24 -10.98 2.83 -2.96
CA ALA A 24 -11.78 4.04 -3.04
C ALA A 24 -11.43 4.86 -4.30
N TYR A 25 -10.14 4.96 -4.65
CA TYR A 25 -9.70 5.61 -5.87
C TYR A 25 -10.21 4.90 -7.13
N ALA A 26 -10.06 3.58 -7.18
CA ALA A 26 -10.42 2.79 -8.35
C ALA A 26 -11.93 2.77 -8.62
N ILE A 27 -12.76 2.67 -7.57
CA ILE A 27 -14.20 2.44 -7.71
C ILE A 27 -15.03 3.72 -7.66
N VAL A 28 -14.60 4.73 -6.89
CA VAL A 28 -15.40 5.94 -6.66
C VAL A 28 -14.75 7.17 -7.29
N ILE A 29 -13.50 7.48 -6.92
CA ILE A 29 -12.88 8.77 -7.28
C ILE A 29 -12.59 8.83 -8.78
N MET A 30 -11.85 7.87 -9.34
CA MET A 30 -11.46 7.90 -10.75
C MET A 30 -12.67 7.84 -11.70
N PRO A 31 -13.66 6.95 -11.50
CA PRO A 31 -14.89 6.98 -12.29
C PRO A 31 -15.69 8.26 -12.12
N GLY A 32 -15.71 8.85 -10.92
CA GLY A 32 -16.39 10.11 -10.63
C GLY A 32 -15.79 11.28 -11.41
N ILE A 33 -14.48 11.51 -11.26
CA ILE A 33 -13.79 12.64 -11.93
C ILE A 33 -13.71 12.47 -13.44
N LYS A 34 -13.73 11.24 -13.97
CA LYS A 34 -13.75 10.96 -15.41
C LYS A 34 -14.96 11.58 -16.13
N ASN A 35 -16.04 11.91 -15.41
CA ASN A 35 -17.21 12.56 -15.99
C ASN A 35 -17.05 14.09 -16.14
N LEU A 36 -15.94 14.67 -15.69
CA LEU A 36 -15.62 16.08 -15.89
C LEU A 36 -15.09 16.32 -17.31
N GLU A 37 -15.16 17.57 -17.79
CA GLU A 37 -14.48 17.98 -19.02
C GLU A 37 -12.97 17.75 -18.91
N ASP A 38 -12.28 17.42 -20.00
CA ASP A 38 -10.85 17.04 -20.02
C ASP A 38 -9.94 17.98 -19.20
N LYS A 39 -10.11 19.31 -19.34
CA LYS A 39 -9.31 20.29 -18.59
C LYS A 39 -9.54 20.20 -17.09
N GLN A 40 -10.79 19.97 -16.68
CA GLN A 40 -11.18 19.83 -15.28
C GLN A 40 -10.74 18.47 -14.72
N PHE A 41 -10.85 17.40 -15.50
CA PHE A 41 -10.33 16.08 -15.15
C PHE A 41 -8.82 16.13 -14.86
N ILE A 42 -8.03 16.68 -15.80
CA ILE A 42 -6.57 16.78 -15.63
C ILE A 42 -6.24 17.62 -14.40
N LYS A 43 -6.92 18.77 -14.21
CA LYS A 43 -6.69 19.62 -13.04
C LYS A 43 -7.03 18.91 -11.74
N ALA A 44 -8.16 18.21 -11.66
CA ALA A 44 -8.59 17.46 -10.49
C ALA A 44 -7.61 16.33 -10.17
N PHE A 45 -7.17 15.59 -11.18
CA PHE A 45 -6.16 14.55 -11.05
C PHE A 45 -4.84 15.12 -10.51
N GLN A 46 -4.31 16.18 -11.13
CA GLN A 46 -3.04 16.81 -10.73
C GLN A 46 -3.06 17.37 -9.30
N VAL A 47 -4.10 18.10 -8.90
CA VAL A 47 -4.14 18.67 -7.53
C VAL A 47 -4.29 17.59 -6.47
N THR A 48 -4.92 16.47 -6.81
CA THR A 48 -5.06 15.31 -5.93
C THR A 48 -3.73 14.57 -5.79
N ASP A 49 -3.09 14.23 -6.91
CA ASP A 49 -1.79 13.56 -6.94
C ASP A 49 -0.69 14.41 -6.29
N ARG A 50 -0.79 15.74 -6.37
CA ARG A 50 0.16 16.65 -5.73
C ARG A 50 0.23 16.48 -4.22
N VAL A 51 -0.85 16.07 -3.56
CA VAL A 51 -0.83 15.72 -2.13
C VAL A 51 0.16 14.58 -1.86
N ILE A 52 0.21 13.59 -2.77
CA ILE A 52 1.15 12.46 -2.67
C ILE A 52 2.57 12.93 -3.02
N GLN A 53 2.74 13.70 -4.09
CA GLN A 53 4.05 14.20 -4.55
C GLN A 53 4.71 15.16 -3.55
N ASP A 54 3.92 15.95 -2.82
CA ASP A 54 4.38 16.84 -1.76
C ASP A 54 4.71 16.08 -0.46
N ASN A 55 4.87 14.75 -0.52
CA ASN A 55 5.30 13.89 0.58
C ASN A 55 4.38 13.95 1.81
N HIS A 56 3.05 13.94 1.59
CA HIS A 56 2.11 14.02 2.70
C HIS A 56 2.43 12.96 3.78
N PRO A 57 2.71 13.38 5.03
CA PRO A 57 3.39 12.53 6.00
C PRO A 57 2.59 11.29 6.39
N VAL A 58 1.26 11.42 6.48
CA VAL A 58 0.37 10.29 6.79
C VAL A 58 0.33 9.29 5.63
N PHE A 59 0.34 9.77 4.38
CA PHE A 59 0.34 8.88 3.23
C PHE A 59 1.66 8.09 3.19
N LEU A 60 2.79 8.78 3.33
CA LEU A 60 4.11 8.12 3.37
C LEU A 60 4.22 7.14 4.53
N PHE A 61 3.76 7.52 5.73
CA PHE A 61 3.77 6.63 6.89
C PHE A 61 2.97 5.34 6.62
N VAL A 62 1.77 5.46 6.06
CA VAL A 62 0.92 4.31 5.78
C VAL A 62 1.50 3.47 4.63
N TRP A 63 1.93 4.12 3.55
CA TRP A 63 2.43 3.47 2.36
C TRP A 63 3.76 2.77 2.60
N VAL A 64 4.80 3.50 3.04
CA VAL A 64 6.13 2.95 3.32
C VAL A 64 6.08 2.07 4.57
N GLY A 65 5.35 2.48 5.60
CA GLY A 65 5.20 1.69 6.82
C GLY A 65 4.53 0.34 6.57
N SER A 66 3.58 0.23 5.63
CA SER A 66 3.00 -1.06 5.25
C SER A 66 4.05 -2.02 4.67
N ALA A 67 4.94 -1.53 3.80
CA ALA A 67 5.99 -2.35 3.20
C ALA A 67 7.01 -2.79 4.26
N ILE A 68 7.48 -1.85 5.08
CA ILE A 68 8.47 -2.12 6.14
C ILE A 68 7.88 -3.11 7.16
N SER A 69 6.69 -2.83 7.70
CA SER A 69 6.05 -3.71 8.70
C SER A 69 5.81 -5.12 8.16
N LEU A 70 5.43 -5.29 6.89
CA LEU A 70 5.24 -6.60 6.28
C LEU A 70 6.56 -7.37 6.13
N ILE A 71 7.64 -6.70 5.73
CA ILE A 71 8.99 -7.31 5.64
C ILE A 71 9.46 -7.76 7.04
N PHE A 72 9.30 -6.91 8.05
CA PHE A 72 9.65 -7.27 9.44
C PHE A 72 8.75 -8.38 10.00
N CYS A 73 7.48 -8.41 9.63
CA CYS A 73 6.56 -9.50 9.97
C CYS A 73 7.02 -10.83 9.36
N ALA A 74 7.41 -10.84 8.09
CA ALA A 74 7.97 -12.03 7.43
C ALA A 74 9.26 -12.51 8.10
N PHE A 75 10.16 -11.58 8.45
CA PHE A 75 11.41 -11.90 9.13
C PHE A 75 11.19 -12.50 10.54
N THR A 76 10.36 -11.86 11.35
CA THR A 76 10.06 -12.34 12.72
C THR A 76 9.19 -13.62 12.71
N GLY A 77 8.40 -13.82 11.65
CA GLY A 77 7.61 -15.02 11.41
C GLY A 77 8.44 -16.27 11.14
N PHE A 78 9.69 -16.13 10.66
CA PHE A 78 10.57 -17.27 10.37
C PHE A 78 10.80 -18.19 11.57
N SER A 79 10.92 -17.62 12.78
CA SER A 79 11.12 -18.40 14.01
C SER A 79 9.82 -18.85 14.68
N LYS A 80 8.66 -18.40 14.18
CA LYS A 80 7.35 -18.58 14.84
C LYS A 80 6.38 -19.45 14.05
N LEU A 81 6.43 -19.39 12.73
CA LEU A 81 5.54 -20.11 11.83
C LEU A 81 6.27 -21.31 11.24
N GLN A 82 5.53 -22.39 10.96
CA GLN A 82 6.07 -23.59 10.31
C GLN A 82 5.17 -24.03 9.15
N GLY A 83 5.78 -24.69 8.16
CA GLY A 83 5.06 -25.28 7.03
C GLY A 83 4.25 -24.27 6.23
N LEU A 84 2.94 -24.48 6.14
CA LEU A 84 2.03 -23.74 5.28
C LEU A 84 1.88 -22.27 5.69
N ASP A 85 1.81 -21.97 6.99
CA ASP A 85 1.54 -20.60 7.46
C ASP A 85 2.67 -19.64 7.10
N PHE A 86 3.92 -20.12 7.20
CA PHE A 86 5.08 -19.34 6.78
C PHE A 86 5.08 -19.13 5.26
N PHE A 87 4.71 -20.15 4.49
CA PHE A 87 4.61 -20.04 3.03
C PHE A 87 3.52 -19.06 2.59
N LEU A 88 2.38 -19.03 3.29
CA LEU A 88 1.33 -18.05 3.08
C LEU A 88 1.81 -16.64 3.38
N LEU A 89 2.50 -16.43 4.50
CA LEU A 89 3.06 -15.12 4.85
C LEU A 89 4.06 -14.63 3.80
N LEU A 90 4.93 -15.51 3.31
CA LEU A 90 5.89 -15.19 2.25
C LEU A 90 5.18 -14.85 0.94
N SER A 91 4.16 -15.63 0.57
CA SER A 91 3.36 -15.41 -0.64
C SER A 91 2.62 -14.07 -0.61
N VAL A 92 2.01 -13.72 0.53
CA VAL A 92 1.35 -12.41 0.75
C VAL A 92 2.38 -11.28 0.70
N THR A 93 3.55 -11.47 1.30
CA THR A 93 4.64 -10.48 1.26
C THR A 93 5.08 -10.22 -0.18
N ALA A 94 5.33 -11.27 -0.96
CA ALA A 94 5.73 -11.14 -2.36
C ALA A 94 4.62 -10.48 -3.20
N ALA A 95 3.37 -10.92 -3.05
CA ALA A 95 2.24 -10.37 -3.78
C ALA A 95 2.02 -8.88 -3.46
N TYR A 96 2.12 -8.47 -2.19
CA TYR A 96 1.97 -7.08 -1.79
C TYR A 96 3.10 -6.19 -2.32
N LEU A 97 4.36 -6.62 -2.17
CA LEU A 97 5.50 -5.85 -2.65
C LEU A 97 5.49 -5.72 -4.18
N ALA A 98 5.22 -6.80 -4.91
CA ALA A 98 5.13 -6.75 -6.36
C ALA A 98 3.91 -5.95 -6.86
N GLY A 99 2.74 -6.24 -6.30
CA GLY A 99 1.47 -5.69 -6.77
C GLY A 99 1.24 -4.24 -6.39
N VAL A 100 1.74 -3.78 -5.24
CA VAL A 100 1.50 -2.42 -4.73
C VAL A 100 2.77 -1.58 -4.80
N GLN A 101 3.87 -2.03 -4.20
CA GLN A 101 5.06 -1.19 -4.03
C GLN A 101 5.83 -1.03 -5.34
N ILE A 102 6.21 -2.14 -5.97
CA ILE A 102 7.00 -2.14 -7.21
C ILE A 102 6.19 -1.55 -8.36
N SER A 103 4.93 -1.93 -8.52
CA SER A 103 4.06 -1.37 -9.57
C SER A 103 3.91 0.15 -9.48
N THR A 104 3.76 0.69 -8.27
CA THR A 104 3.63 2.13 -8.05
C THR A 104 4.93 2.86 -8.35
N ILE A 105 6.07 2.34 -7.87
CA ILE A 105 7.37 2.96 -8.13
C ILE A 105 7.73 2.88 -9.61
N ALA A 106 7.58 1.71 -10.24
CA ALA A 106 8.02 1.50 -11.62
C ALA A 106 7.17 2.23 -12.68
N ILE A 107 5.88 2.42 -12.40
CA ILE A 107 4.92 2.95 -13.40
C ILE A 107 4.54 4.40 -13.09
N HIS A 108 4.35 4.77 -11.83
CA HIS A 108 3.75 6.05 -11.44
C HIS A 108 4.77 7.07 -10.91
N LEU A 109 5.89 6.61 -10.32
CA LEU A 109 7.02 7.46 -9.99
C LEU A 109 8.08 7.36 -11.09
N SER A 110 7.95 8.16 -12.15
CA SER A 110 9.11 8.44 -13.00
C SER A 110 10.08 9.32 -12.18
N LEU A 111 10.98 8.68 -11.44
CA LEU A 111 12.21 9.29 -10.91
C LEU A 111 13.06 9.85 -12.06
#